data_AF-A0A399CXT4-F1
#
_entry.id   AF-A0A399CXT4-F1
#
_cell.length_a   1.000
_cell.length_b   1.000
_cell.length_c   1.000
_cell.angle_alpha   90.00
_cell.angle_beta   90.00
_cell.angle_gamma   90.00
#
_symmetry.space_group_name_H-M   'P 1'
#
loop_
_entity.id
_entity.type
_entity.pdbx_description
1 polymer ?
#
loop_
_entity_poly.entity_id
_entity_poly.type
_entity_poly.pdbx_seq_one_letter_code
_entity_poly.pdbx_strand_id
1 'polypeptide(L)'
;MLSEVQNNIFIEPLIRRWRPFQDVVRFSGTAKYGRRFQRVVSINNPLDGTSVVASLINQDYFDTIKSVTSTIVVGERGSGENTVTVSIIGDSYTHGAFFKDALLEKGYVPNIEMIGLREVKGYSGQADEGRGGWTLNKYFTVTNKRTDAYNGFWQPADDHKYWGATAFWKLANAIRLQPEDNRTFDETYNVGRFGIQSLLFDEKTGYRKNPEKNDIMFDNSLATYVKYDGKKWQKVKYEDFEWGFDYGKYLSMWQLEAPSILVEFLGLNDFRGAADPSMIDFSLWNTQMEKLVASYHKAVPAGKFVLMIPCSSCGILDNEAGDFTTKQNACMWELRKNIIENFDKREAENIYVVDAGIAIDNINGYNFSTDSAYTKPYSEYTGKRSIPVQRGNPHPYINYPNMGISLAAFIQRYRK
;
A
#
# COMPACT_ATOMS: atom_id res chain seq x y z
N MET A 1 -18.63 0.74 -5.08
CA MET A 1 -19.05 0.56 -3.67
C MET A 1 -19.41 -0.89 -3.44
N LEU A 2 -19.21 -1.42 -2.23
CA LEU A 2 -19.53 -2.81 -1.90
C LEU A 2 -20.98 -2.93 -1.41
N SER A 3 -21.75 -3.88 -1.92
CA SER A 3 -23.13 -4.12 -1.46
C SER A 3 -23.18 -4.59 -0.01
N GLU A 4 -24.27 -4.25 0.70
CA GLU A 4 -24.56 -4.71 2.07
C GLU A 4 -23.46 -4.42 3.11
N VAL A 5 -22.63 -3.41 2.85
CA VAL A 5 -21.56 -2.96 3.75
C VAL A 5 -21.64 -1.43 3.85
N GLN A 6 -21.28 -0.90 5.01
CA GLN A 6 -21.20 0.55 5.17
C GLN A 6 -20.03 1.12 4.36
N ASN A 7 -20.36 1.86 3.29
CA ASN A 7 -19.40 2.61 2.49
C ASN A 7 -19.35 4.04 3.03
N ASN A 8 -18.23 4.41 3.65
CA ASN A 8 -18.00 5.77 4.15
C ASN A 8 -17.18 6.58 3.14
N ILE A 9 -17.65 7.78 2.84
CA ILE A 9 -16.91 8.79 2.08
C ILE A 9 -16.64 9.94 3.05
N PHE A 10 -15.38 10.08 3.46
CA PHE A 10 -14.93 11.22 4.23
C PHE A 10 -14.73 12.43 3.32
N ILE A 11 -14.96 13.64 3.84
CA ILE A 11 -14.91 14.89 3.08
C ILE A 11 -13.51 15.49 3.07
N GLU A 12 -12.75 15.24 4.14
CA GLU A 12 -11.34 15.57 4.31
C GLU A 12 -10.53 15.39 3.02
N PRO A 13 -10.66 14.27 2.30
CA PRO A 13 -9.78 13.97 1.19
C PRO A 13 -10.18 14.76 -0.09
N LEU A 14 -11.40 15.33 -0.13
CA LEU A 14 -11.94 16.08 -1.27
C LEU A 14 -11.58 17.58 -1.26
N ILE A 15 -11.14 18.13 -0.12
CA ILE A 15 -10.87 19.57 0.04
C ILE A 15 -9.46 19.84 0.55
N ARG A 16 -8.98 21.07 0.31
CA ARG A 16 -7.67 21.53 0.81
C ARG A 16 -7.70 21.70 2.32
N ARG A 17 -7.43 20.62 3.05
CA ARG A 17 -7.59 20.53 4.51
C ARG A 17 -6.72 21.46 5.34
N TRP A 18 -5.67 22.04 4.77
CA TRP A 18 -4.90 23.11 5.42
C TRP A 18 -5.62 24.48 5.41
N ARG A 19 -6.82 24.54 4.82
CA ARG A 19 -7.74 25.69 4.87
C ARG A 19 -9.17 25.23 5.19
N PRO A 20 -9.39 24.54 6.33
CA PRO A 20 -10.62 23.77 6.59
C PRO A 20 -11.88 24.63 6.80
N PHE A 21 -11.73 25.95 6.94
CA PHE A 21 -12.82 26.89 7.14
C PHE A 21 -13.22 27.65 5.87
N GLN A 22 -12.49 27.49 4.76
CA GLN A 22 -12.81 28.22 3.52
C GLN A 22 -14.01 27.60 2.80
N ASP A 23 -14.01 26.27 2.67
CA ASP A 23 -15.00 25.57 1.86
C ASP A 23 -15.56 24.33 2.58
N VAL A 24 -16.80 23.97 2.26
CA VAL A 24 -17.44 22.71 2.70
C VAL A 24 -17.92 21.91 1.50
N VAL A 25 -18.03 20.59 1.68
CA VAL A 25 -18.66 19.70 0.68
C VAL A 25 -20.04 19.29 1.16
N ARG A 26 -21.03 19.40 0.28
CA ARG A 26 -22.40 18.90 0.50
C ARG A 26 -22.71 17.81 -0.51
N PHE A 27 -23.44 16.79 -0.06
CA PHE A 27 -23.83 15.67 -0.89
C PHE A 27 -25.34 15.62 -1.17
N SER A 28 -25.69 15.43 -2.43
CA SER A 28 -27.05 15.21 -2.95
C SER A 28 -27.02 14.14 -4.05
N GLY A 29 -28.06 14.03 -4.87
CA GLY A 29 -28.21 12.97 -5.89
C GLY A 29 -29.30 11.97 -5.54
N THR A 30 -29.36 10.86 -6.26
CA THR A 30 -30.41 9.84 -6.10
C THR A 30 -30.03 8.70 -5.16
N ALA A 31 -28.76 8.63 -4.71
CA ALA A 31 -28.31 7.63 -3.76
C ALA A 31 -29.04 7.73 -2.40
N LYS A 32 -29.31 6.57 -1.79
CA LYS A 32 -29.89 6.50 -0.44
C LYS A 32 -28.81 6.56 0.62
N TYR A 33 -28.73 7.68 1.32
CA TYR A 33 -27.75 7.90 2.39
C TYR A 33 -28.28 7.41 3.74
N GLY A 34 -27.45 6.65 4.46
CA GLY A 34 -27.68 6.37 5.88
C GLY A 34 -27.30 7.55 6.78
N ARG A 35 -26.20 8.25 6.43
CA ARG A 35 -25.73 9.45 7.13
C ARG A 35 -25.25 10.49 6.13
N ARG A 36 -25.47 11.78 6.44
CA ARG A 36 -24.96 12.94 5.68
C ARG A 36 -24.50 14.04 6.60
N PHE A 37 -23.28 13.92 7.12
CA PHE A 37 -22.70 14.86 8.08
C PHE A 37 -21.61 15.73 7.46
N GLN A 38 -21.16 16.74 8.20
CA GLN A 38 -20.14 17.70 7.75
C GLN A 38 -18.81 17.06 7.34
N ARG A 39 -18.47 15.90 7.91
CA ARG A 39 -17.20 15.20 7.66
C ARG A 39 -17.34 13.90 6.90
N VAL A 40 -18.53 13.31 6.87
CA VAL A 40 -18.73 11.96 6.33
C VAL A 40 -20.13 11.77 5.79
N VAL A 41 -20.22 11.06 4.68
CA VAL A 41 -21.46 10.45 4.22
C VAL A 41 -21.32 8.94 4.20
N SER A 42 -22.41 8.24 4.50
CA SER A 42 -22.43 6.77 4.58
C SER A 42 -23.54 6.21 3.72
N ILE A 43 -23.21 5.20 2.91
CA ILE A 43 -24.14 4.45 2.05
C ILE A 43 -23.97 2.97 2.35
N ASN A 44 -25.01 2.34 2.90
CA ASN A 44 -24.96 0.94 3.35
C ASN A 44 -25.53 -0.04 2.31
N ASN A 45 -26.48 0.45 1.51
CA ASN A 45 -27.14 -0.32 0.45
C ASN A 45 -26.98 0.46 -0.87
N PRO A 46 -25.76 0.50 -1.43
CA PRO A 46 -25.54 1.17 -2.70
C PRO A 46 -26.35 0.47 -3.79
N LEU A 47 -26.98 1.25 -4.66
CA LEU A 47 -27.73 0.76 -5.82
C LEU A 47 -27.03 1.21 -7.10
N ASP A 48 -26.79 0.26 -7.99
CA ASP A 48 -26.13 0.51 -9.27
C ASP A 48 -26.90 1.57 -10.08
N GLY A 49 -26.18 2.49 -10.70
CA GLY A 49 -26.76 3.56 -11.51
C GLY A 49 -27.32 4.76 -10.72
N THR A 50 -27.40 4.70 -9.39
CA THR A 50 -27.78 5.88 -8.58
C THR A 50 -26.65 6.91 -8.53
N SER A 51 -26.99 8.19 -8.36
CA SER A 51 -26.02 9.28 -8.40
C SER A 51 -25.66 9.79 -7.01
N VAL A 52 -24.38 10.15 -6.86
CA VAL A 52 -23.85 10.97 -5.77
C VAL A 52 -23.35 12.27 -6.37
N VAL A 53 -23.91 13.39 -5.93
CA VAL A 53 -23.48 14.73 -6.33
C VAL A 53 -22.72 15.34 -5.16
N ALA A 54 -21.46 15.70 -5.37
CA ALA A 54 -20.64 16.43 -4.42
C ALA A 54 -20.53 17.90 -4.85
N SER A 55 -21.00 18.81 -4.02
CA SER A 55 -20.95 20.25 -4.24
C SER A 55 -19.98 20.92 -3.28
N LEU A 56 -18.97 21.60 -3.81
CA LEU A 56 -18.07 22.48 -3.09
C LEU A 56 -18.74 23.85 -2.91
N ILE A 57 -18.86 24.30 -1.66
CA ILE A 57 -19.53 25.54 -1.29
C ILE A 57 -18.53 26.41 -0.56
N ASN A 58 -18.39 27.66 -0.99
CA ASN A 58 -17.60 28.66 -0.28
C ASN A 58 -18.37 29.16 0.95
N GLN A 59 -17.71 29.28 2.10
CA GLN A 59 -18.38 29.72 3.34
C GLN A 59 -18.45 31.24 3.53
N ASP A 60 -17.70 32.02 2.74
CA ASP A 60 -17.77 33.48 2.79
C ASP A 60 -19.03 33.99 2.06
N TYR A 61 -19.36 33.38 0.92
CA TYR A 61 -20.47 33.82 0.05
C TYR A 61 -21.63 32.83 -0.04
N PHE A 62 -21.48 31.60 0.48
CA PHE A 62 -22.47 30.52 0.42
C PHE A 62 -22.89 30.10 -1.00
N ASP A 63 -22.05 30.37 -1.99
CA ASP A 63 -22.26 29.97 -3.38
C ASP A 63 -21.62 28.60 -3.67
N THR A 64 -22.18 27.89 -4.66
CA THR A 64 -21.62 26.62 -5.12
C THR A 64 -20.51 26.91 -6.13
N ILE A 65 -19.27 26.69 -5.72
CA ILE A 65 -18.08 26.84 -6.58
C ILE A 65 -18.09 25.79 -7.70
N LYS A 66 -18.38 24.54 -7.35
CA LYS A 66 -18.36 23.42 -8.30
C LYS A 66 -19.24 22.28 -7.78
N SER A 67 -19.92 21.60 -8.71
CA SER A 67 -20.57 20.32 -8.45
C SER A 67 -20.01 19.24 -9.36
N VAL A 68 -19.79 18.06 -8.81
CA VAL A 68 -19.40 16.86 -9.56
C VAL A 68 -20.44 15.78 -9.29
N THR A 69 -20.91 15.13 -10.34
CA THR A 69 -21.84 14.00 -10.26
C THR A 69 -21.08 12.73 -10.58
N SER A 70 -21.18 11.74 -9.69
CA SER A 70 -20.66 10.39 -9.88
C SER A 70 -21.80 9.39 -9.88
N THR A 71 -21.72 8.39 -10.75
CA THR A 71 -22.64 7.25 -10.75
C THR A 71 -22.07 6.14 -9.87
N ILE A 72 -22.89 5.59 -8.98
CA ILE A 72 -22.52 4.44 -8.16
C ILE A 72 -22.45 3.21 -9.05
N VAL A 73 -21.30 2.55 -8.99
CA VAL A 73 -21.09 1.19 -9.48
C VAL A 73 -20.93 0.24 -8.28
N VAL A 74 -21.64 -0.88 -8.30
CA VAL A 74 -21.68 -1.83 -7.18
C VAL A 74 -20.86 -3.09 -7.45
N GLY A 75 -20.00 -3.46 -6.50
CA GLY A 75 -19.46 -4.81 -6.38
C GLY A 75 -20.32 -5.62 -5.42
N GLU A 76 -20.77 -6.81 -5.83
CA GLU A 76 -21.61 -7.67 -5.01
C GLU A 76 -20.77 -8.44 -3.98
N ARG A 77 -20.94 -8.10 -2.70
CA ARG A 77 -20.26 -8.77 -1.58
C ARG A 77 -20.55 -10.27 -1.59
N GLY A 78 -19.51 -11.08 -1.37
CA GLY A 78 -19.68 -12.52 -1.20
C GLY A 78 -20.11 -13.26 -2.47
N SER A 79 -20.14 -12.61 -3.62
CA SER A 79 -20.52 -13.24 -4.90
C SER A 79 -19.32 -13.92 -5.57
N GLY A 80 -19.57 -14.91 -6.43
CA GLY A 80 -18.58 -15.57 -7.30
C GLY A 80 -17.97 -16.85 -6.74
N GLU A 81 -17.85 -17.88 -7.58
CA GLU A 81 -17.30 -19.20 -7.22
C GLU A 81 -15.87 -19.43 -7.73
N ASN A 82 -15.43 -18.69 -8.76
CA ASN A 82 -14.11 -18.84 -9.34
C ASN A 82 -13.02 -18.26 -8.43
N THR A 83 -11.85 -18.89 -8.40
CA THR A 83 -10.66 -18.31 -7.75
C THR A 83 -10.29 -16.96 -8.38
N VAL A 84 -9.94 -15.99 -7.55
CA VAL A 84 -9.39 -14.70 -7.99
C VAL A 84 -8.02 -14.47 -7.37
N THR A 85 -6.99 -14.50 -8.21
CA THR A 85 -5.59 -14.33 -7.78
C THR A 85 -5.22 -12.85 -7.82
N VAL A 86 -4.73 -12.33 -6.70
CA VAL A 86 -4.42 -10.91 -6.46
C VAL A 86 -3.01 -10.75 -5.89
N SER A 87 -2.26 -9.77 -6.37
CA SER A 87 -0.98 -9.36 -5.74
C SER A 87 -1.06 -7.90 -5.30
N ILE A 88 -0.44 -7.56 -4.17
CA ILE A 88 -0.42 -6.18 -3.64
C ILE A 88 1.01 -5.74 -3.34
N ILE A 89 1.55 -4.85 -4.17
CA ILE A 89 2.80 -4.13 -3.93
C ILE A 89 2.49 -2.92 -3.07
N GLY A 90 3.24 -2.71 -1.98
CA GLY A 90 3.01 -1.52 -1.16
C GLY A 90 4.02 -1.31 -0.05
N ASP A 91 3.70 -0.36 0.82
CA ASP A 91 4.58 0.08 1.89
C ASP A 91 4.16 -0.49 3.27
N SER A 92 4.28 0.33 4.33
CA SER A 92 3.86 0.00 5.68
C SER A 92 2.34 -0.18 5.84
N TYR A 93 1.50 0.34 4.93
CA TYR A 93 0.06 0.06 4.91
C TYR A 93 -0.23 -1.38 4.48
N THR A 94 0.40 -1.82 3.40
CA THR A 94 0.33 -3.22 2.94
C THR A 94 1.02 -4.14 3.95
N HIS A 95 2.17 -3.74 4.52
CA HIS A 95 2.81 -4.51 5.60
C HIS A 95 1.87 -4.73 6.80
N GLY A 96 1.15 -3.67 7.20
CA GLY A 96 0.16 -3.71 8.27
C GLY A 96 -1.18 -4.33 7.85
N ALA A 97 -1.27 -4.85 6.62
CA ALA A 97 -2.39 -5.58 6.07
C ALA A 97 -3.73 -4.83 6.14
N PHE A 98 -3.76 -3.58 5.63
CA PHE A 98 -4.97 -2.74 5.57
C PHE A 98 -6.18 -3.45 4.93
N PHE A 99 -5.95 -4.40 4.03
CA PHE A 99 -6.97 -5.14 3.29
C PHE A 99 -7.54 -6.35 4.06
N LYS A 100 -6.84 -6.81 5.10
CA LYS A 100 -7.03 -8.12 5.72
C LYS A 100 -8.45 -8.37 6.19
N ASP A 101 -9.04 -7.39 6.86
CA ASP A 101 -10.39 -7.51 7.41
C ASP A 101 -11.44 -7.70 6.29
N ALA A 102 -11.37 -6.86 5.25
CA ALA A 102 -12.32 -6.91 4.15
C ALA A 102 -12.15 -8.17 3.28
N LEU A 103 -10.90 -8.50 2.91
CA LEU A 103 -10.63 -9.57 1.95
C LEU A 103 -10.60 -10.96 2.60
N LEU A 104 -9.99 -11.10 3.78
CA LEU A 104 -9.68 -12.41 4.37
C LEU A 104 -10.54 -12.75 5.59
N GLU A 105 -10.75 -11.80 6.51
CA GLU A 105 -11.46 -12.05 7.77
C GLU A 105 -12.98 -12.14 7.57
N LYS A 106 -13.56 -11.14 6.89
CA LYS A 106 -14.98 -11.07 6.62
C LYS A 106 -15.39 -11.77 5.32
N GLY A 107 -14.40 -12.22 4.53
CA GLY A 107 -14.63 -12.96 3.30
C GLY A 107 -15.48 -12.22 2.28
N TYR A 108 -15.35 -10.88 2.17
CA TYR A 108 -16.14 -10.12 1.20
C TYR A 108 -15.83 -10.50 -0.25
N VAL A 109 -14.67 -11.13 -0.49
CA VAL A 109 -14.25 -11.73 -1.76
C VAL A 109 -14.00 -13.22 -1.53
N PRO A 110 -14.97 -14.11 -1.80
CA PRO A 110 -14.77 -15.55 -1.66
C PRO A 110 -13.76 -16.06 -2.69
N ASN A 111 -13.03 -17.11 -2.33
CA ASN A 111 -12.02 -17.78 -3.17
C ASN A 111 -10.92 -16.81 -3.66
N ILE A 112 -10.53 -15.85 -2.84
CA ILE A 112 -9.38 -15.00 -3.11
C ILE A 112 -8.08 -15.72 -2.76
N GLU A 113 -7.10 -15.60 -3.66
CA GLU A 113 -5.72 -16.06 -3.44
C GLU A 113 -4.78 -14.86 -3.55
N MET A 114 -4.20 -14.46 -2.42
CA MET A 114 -3.23 -13.37 -2.36
C MET A 114 -1.82 -13.91 -2.51
N ILE A 115 -1.10 -13.43 -3.52
CA ILE A 115 0.25 -13.89 -3.85
C ILE A 115 1.31 -12.83 -3.54
N GLY A 116 2.48 -13.33 -3.14
CA GLY A 116 3.65 -12.54 -2.79
C GLY A 116 4.68 -13.39 -2.08
N LEU A 117 5.78 -12.77 -1.68
CA LEU A 117 6.86 -13.35 -0.91
C LEU A 117 6.72 -13.08 0.59
N ARG A 118 5.79 -12.21 1.01
CA ARG A 118 5.61 -11.84 2.42
C ARG A 118 4.31 -12.39 2.97
N GLU A 119 4.40 -13.41 3.81
CA GLU A 119 3.25 -14.09 4.42
C GLU A 119 2.37 -13.12 5.22
N VAL A 120 1.06 -13.11 4.98
CA VAL A 120 0.10 -12.30 5.75
C VAL A 120 -0.06 -12.91 7.14
N LYS A 121 0.28 -12.13 8.18
CA LYS A 121 0.25 -12.64 9.56
C LYS A 121 -1.16 -13.14 9.94
N GLY A 122 -1.24 -14.41 10.34
CA GLY A 122 -2.49 -15.06 10.77
C GLY A 122 -3.30 -15.70 9.64
N TYR A 123 -2.84 -15.64 8.39
CA TYR A 123 -3.55 -16.16 7.23
C TYR A 123 -2.62 -17.03 6.37
N SER A 124 -2.60 -18.34 6.67
CA SER A 124 -1.76 -19.31 5.95
C SER A 124 -2.06 -19.33 4.46
N GLY A 125 -1.03 -19.42 3.63
CA GLY A 125 -1.14 -19.44 2.17
C GLY A 125 -1.47 -18.08 1.52
N GLN A 126 -1.68 -17.03 2.31
CA GLN A 126 -1.93 -15.67 1.81
C GLN A 126 -0.65 -14.85 1.96
N ALA A 127 -0.24 -14.16 0.90
CA ALA A 127 0.96 -13.34 0.88
C ALA A 127 0.74 -11.98 0.19
N ASP A 128 1.60 -11.02 0.49
CA ASP A 128 1.64 -9.70 -0.14
C ASP A 128 3.09 -9.26 -0.40
N GLU A 129 3.24 -8.04 -0.90
CA GLU A 129 4.52 -7.40 -1.19
C GLU A 129 4.67 -6.09 -0.38
N GLY A 130 4.14 -6.06 0.84
CA GLY A 130 4.16 -4.89 1.73
C GLY A 130 5.46 -4.72 2.51
N ARG A 131 6.18 -3.62 2.28
CA ARG A 131 7.49 -3.34 2.89
C ARG A 131 7.49 -1.99 3.60
N GLY A 132 7.61 -1.99 4.92
CA GLY A 132 7.46 -0.75 5.67
C GLY A 132 8.54 0.28 5.38
N GLY A 133 8.12 1.53 5.24
CA GLY A 133 9.00 2.65 4.89
C GLY A 133 9.48 2.67 3.43
N TRP A 134 9.02 1.74 2.59
CA TRP A 134 9.42 1.72 1.17
C TRP A 134 8.71 2.81 0.37
N THR A 135 9.47 3.37 -0.57
CA THR A 135 9.02 4.24 -1.65
C THR A 135 8.92 3.45 -2.94
N LEU A 136 8.27 3.98 -3.99
CA LEU A 136 8.27 3.34 -5.31
C LEU A 136 9.69 3.13 -5.82
N ASN A 137 10.57 4.12 -5.63
CA ASN A 137 11.95 4.02 -6.08
C ASN A 137 12.72 2.83 -5.47
N LYS A 138 12.40 2.41 -4.24
CA LYS A 138 13.05 1.22 -3.65
C LYS A 138 12.77 -0.06 -4.44
N TYR A 139 11.61 -0.17 -5.10
CA TYR A 139 11.29 -1.29 -5.98
C TYR A 139 12.10 -1.30 -7.28
N PHE A 140 12.81 -0.21 -7.61
CA PHE A 140 13.68 -0.06 -8.78
C PHE A 140 15.17 -0.19 -8.43
N THR A 141 15.49 -0.79 -7.28
CA THR A 141 16.87 -0.98 -6.84
C THR A 141 17.06 -2.33 -6.13
N VAL A 142 18.25 -2.91 -6.23
CA VAL A 142 18.65 -4.02 -5.35
C VAL A 142 19.00 -3.52 -3.95
N THR A 143 18.86 -4.40 -2.96
CA THR A 143 19.49 -4.22 -1.65
C THR A 143 20.51 -5.32 -1.39
N ASN A 144 21.59 -4.93 -0.71
CA ASN A 144 22.64 -5.82 -0.23
C ASN A 144 22.67 -5.88 1.31
N LYS A 145 21.71 -5.25 1.99
CA LYS A 145 21.69 -5.11 3.45
C LYS A 145 21.03 -6.33 4.11
N ARG A 146 21.50 -6.65 5.31
CA ARG A 146 20.94 -7.73 6.15
C ARG A 146 19.48 -7.50 6.54
N THR A 147 19.10 -6.24 6.80
CA THR A 147 17.80 -5.87 7.37
C THR A 147 16.91 -5.05 6.43
N ASP A 148 17.29 -4.87 5.17
CA ASP A 148 16.39 -4.29 4.17
C ASP A 148 15.71 -5.43 3.42
N ALA A 149 14.39 -5.31 3.21
CA ALA A 149 13.61 -6.39 2.64
C ALA A 149 14.10 -6.75 1.23
N TYR A 150 14.11 -8.05 0.90
CA TYR A 150 14.44 -8.50 -0.46
C TYR A 150 13.50 -7.83 -1.49
N ASN A 151 14.08 -7.29 -2.57
CA ASN A 151 13.36 -6.79 -3.73
C ASN A 151 13.38 -7.85 -4.84
N GLY A 152 12.24 -8.47 -5.11
CA GLY A 152 12.12 -9.48 -6.16
C GLY A 152 11.94 -8.93 -7.58
N PHE A 153 11.66 -7.64 -7.73
CA PHE A 153 11.22 -7.05 -8.99
C PHE A 153 12.33 -6.41 -9.82
N TRP A 154 13.39 -5.93 -9.17
CA TRP A 154 14.55 -5.36 -9.86
C TRP A 154 15.55 -6.47 -10.19
N GLN A 155 15.53 -6.91 -11.45
CA GLN A 155 16.22 -8.11 -11.91
C GLN A 155 17.20 -7.79 -13.05
N PRO A 156 18.29 -8.56 -13.17
CA PRO A 156 19.17 -8.47 -14.34
C PRO A 156 18.43 -9.00 -15.58
N ALA A 157 18.80 -8.54 -16.76
CA ALA A 157 18.24 -8.97 -18.04
C ALA A 157 18.57 -10.43 -18.40
N ASP A 158 18.05 -10.88 -19.54
CA ASP A 158 18.29 -12.22 -20.11
C ASP A 158 17.90 -13.37 -19.15
N ASP A 159 18.67 -14.45 -19.14
CA ASP A 159 18.43 -15.64 -18.33
C ASP A 159 19.02 -15.54 -16.90
N HIS A 160 19.57 -14.39 -16.52
CA HIS A 160 20.08 -14.13 -15.18
C HIS A 160 18.95 -13.92 -14.16
N LYS A 161 19.18 -14.37 -12.93
CA LYS A 161 18.21 -14.30 -11.81
C LYS A 161 18.90 -13.82 -10.54
N TYR A 162 18.52 -12.65 -10.01
CA TYR A 162 19.06 -12.15 -8.74
C TYR A 162 18.21 -12.60 -7.57
N TRP A 163 18.83 -13.32 -6.63
CA TRP A 163 18.14 -13.91 -5.49
C TRP A 163 18.31 -13.11 -4.20
N GLY A 164 19.02 -11.98 -4.20
CA GLY A 164 19.21 -11.18 -2.99
C GLY A 164 20.53 -11.44 -2.25
N ALA A 165 20.59 -10.91 -1.04
CA ALA A 165 21.79 -10.89 -0.21
C ALA A 165 21.87 -12.11 0.72
N THR A 166 23.04 -12.73 0.84
CA THR A 166 23.23 -13.91 1.70
C THR A 166 22.93 -13.61 3.17
N ALA A 167 23.29 -12.44 3.69
CA ALA A 167 22.99 -12.06 5.07
C ALA A 167 21.49 -11.89 5.33
N PHE A 168 20.71 -11.45 4.35
CA PHE A 168 19.26 -11.33 4.46
C PHE A 168 18.62 -12.73 4.60
N TRP A 169 18.96 -13.67 3.73
CA TRP A 169 18.39 -15.02 3.78
C TRP A 169 18.83 -15.83 4.99
N LYS A 170 20.06 -15.60 5.46
CA LYS A 170 20.52 -16.14 6.74
C LYS A 170 19.66 -15.64 7.90
N LEU A 171 19.34 -14.35 7.92
CA LEU A 171 18.47 -13.77 8.94
C LEU A 171 17.02 -14.28 8.82
N ALA A 172 16.47 -14.39 7.60
CA ALA A 172 15.15 -14.95 7.37
C ALA A 172 15.03 -16.39 7.91
N ASN A 173 16.05 -17.22 7.65
CA ASN A 173 16.13 -18.57 8.21
C ASN A 173 16.22 -18.56 9.74
N ALA A 174 17.05 -17.69 10.32
CA ALA A 174 17.17 -17.58 11.78
C ALA A 174 15.83 -17.20 12.44
N ILE A 175 15.10 -16.23 11.86
CA ILE A 175 13.77 -15.83 12.36
C ILE A 175 12.78 -16.98 12.25
N ARG A 176 12.72 -17.67 11.10
CA ARG A 176 11.83 -18.82 10.90
C ARG A 176 12.08 -19.93 11.93
N LEU A 177 13.35 -20.25 12.21
CA LEU A 177 13.72 -21.34 13.12
C LEU A 177 13.52 -20.98 14.60
N GLN A 178 13.66 -19.70 14.95
CA GLN A 178 13.62 -19.22 16.32
C GLN A 178 12.81 -17.92 16.41
N PRO A 179 11.48 -17.94 16.21
CA PRO A 179 10.68 -16.72 16.10
C PRO A 179 10.67 -15.85 17.36
N GLU A 180 10.84 -16.47 18.54
CA GLU A 180 10.77 -15.81 19.86
C GLU A 180 12.12 -15.26 20.36
N ASP A 181 13.19 -15.39 19.58
CA ASP A 181 14.51 -14.87 19.95
C ASP A 181 14.51 -13.33 20.02
N ASN A 182 15.33 -12.78 20.92
CA ASN A 182 15.35 -11.35 21.19
C ASN A 182 16.05 -10.58 20.06
N ARG A 183 15.26 -10.17 19.07
CA ARG A 183 15.72 -9.45 17.88
C ARG A 183 15.31 -7.99 17.90
N THR A 184 16.04 -7.20 17.14
CA THR A 184 15.69 -5.80 16.92
C THR A 184 14.38 -5.68 16.14
N PHE A 185 13.73 -4.53 16.29
CA PHE A 185 12.52 -4.20 15.52
C PHE A 185 12.75 -4.34 14.01
N ASP A 186 13.84 -3.77 13.47
CA ASP A 186 14.11 -3.79 12.03
C ASP A 186 14.30 -5.20 11.47
N GLU A 187 14.94 -6.11 12.23
CA GLU A 187 15.12 -7.50 11.81
C GLU A 187 13.78 -8.21 11.67
N THR A 188 12.93 -8.11 12.70
CA THR A 188 11.62 -8.78 12.71
C THR A 188 10.68 -8.16 11.69
N TYR A 189 10.62 -6.84 11.63
CA TYR A 189 9.71 -6.07 10.77
C TYR A 189 10.04 -6.24 9.27
N ASN A 190 11.30 -6.14 8.89
CA ASN A 190 11.67 -6.17 7.46
C ASN A 190 11.82 -7.59 6.91
N VAL A 191 12.24 -8.55 7.74
CA VAL A 191 12.68 -9.88 7.28
C VAL A 191 11.74 -11.01 7.75
N GLY A 192 10.99 -10.82 8.83
CA GLY A 192 10.26 -11.90 9.50
C GLY A 192 9.07 -12.51 8.74
N ARG A 193 8.70 -11.98 7.57
CA ARG A 193 7.57 -12.47 6.76
C ARG A 193 7.99 -13.34 5.55
N PHE A 194 9.26 -13.71 5.44
CA PHE A 194 9.81 -14.52 4.35
C PHE A 194 10.07 -15.98 4.77
N GLY A 195 9.25 -16.54 5.66
CA GLY A 195 9.48 -17.86 6.25
C GLY A 195 9.55 -18.94 5.16
N ILE A 196 8.52 -19.03 4.32
CA ILE A 196 8.45 -20.02 3.24
C ILE A 196 9.65 -19.87 2.28
N GLN A 197 9.93 -18.65 1.82
CA GLN A 197 10.96 -18.36 0.83
C GLN A 197 12.37 -18.65 1.37
N SER A 198 12.59 -18.46 2.68
CA SER A 198 13.89 -18.72 3.32
C SER A 198 14.35 -20.18 3.17
N LEU A 199 13.41 -21.13 2.98
CA LEU A 199 13.72 -22.55 2.83
C LEU A 199 14.57 -22.86 1.60
N LEU A 200 14.49 -22.02 0.56
CA LEU A 200 15.30 -22.11 -0.66
C LEU A 200 16.77 -21.74 -0.43
N PHE A 201 17.14 -21.31 0.78
CA PHE A 201 18.47 -20.83 1.10
C PHE A 201 19.09 -21.64 2.25
N ASP A 202 20.40 -21.82 2.19
CA ASP A 202 21.19 -22.48 3.23
C ASP A 202 21.18 -21.66 4.52
N GLU A 203 20.91 -22.33 5.63
CA GLU A 203 20.66 -21.65 6.91
C GLU A 203 21.93 -21.03 7.49
N LYS A 204 23.11 -21.57 7.16
CA LYS A 204 24.39 -21.12 7.73
C LYS A 204 25.03 -20.02 6.91
N THR A 205 24.95 -20.15 5.58
CA THR A 205 25.64 -19.29 4.62
C THR A 205 24.71 -18.29 3.96
N GLY A 206 23.40 -18.58 3.88
CA GLY A 206 22.41 -17.75 3.19
C GLY A 206 22.43 -17.87 1.68
N TYR A 207 23.27 -18.73 1.11
CA TYR A 207 23.30 -19.01 -0.32
C TYR A 207 22.07 -19.80 -0.77
N ARG A 208 21.63 -19.59 -2.02
CA ARG A 208 20.57 -20.40 -2.62
C ARG A 208 20.98 -21.88 -2.63
N LYS A 209 20.08 -22.74 -2.16
CA LYS A 209 20.21 -24.20 -2.28
C LYS A 209 19.93 -24.60 -3.72
N ASN A 210 20.70 -25.55 -4.25
CA ASN A 210 20.58 -26.04 -5.62
C ASN A 210 20.57 -24.89 -6.66
N PRO A 211 21.60 -24.02 -6.68
CA PRO A 211 21.63 -22.91 -7.61
C PRO A 211 21.70 -23.39 -9.06
N GLU A 212 21.05 -22.64 -9.94
CA GLU A 212 21.08 -22.84 -11.38
C GLU A 212 22.15 -21.94 -12.00
N LYS A 213 22.66 -22.33 -13.17
CA LYS A 213 23.55 -21.46 -13.95
C LYS A 213 22.89 -20.10 -14.14
N ASN A 214 23.67 -19.03 -13.99
CA ASN A 214 23.24 -17.63 -14.08
C ASN A 214 22.40 -17.10 -12.91
N ASP A 215 22.24 -17.87 -11.83
CA ASP A 215 21.82 -17.32 -10.55
C ASP A 215 22.86 -16.33 -10.02
N ILE A 216 22.39 -15.20 -9.50
CA ILE A 216 23.20 -14.13 -8.93
C ILE A 216 22.75 -13.88 -7.50
N MET A 217 23.72 -13.67 -6.60
CA MET A 217 23.50 -13.24 -5.22
C MET A 217 24.49 -12.17 -4.83
N PHE A 218 24.20 -11.41 -3.79
CA PHE A 218 25.20 -10.59 -3.12
C PHE A 218 25.79 -11.37 -1.94
N ASP A 219 27.09 -11.68 -1.99
CA ASP A 219 27.80 -12.29 -0.87
C ASP A 219 28.24 -11.19 0.11
N ASN A 220 27.59 -11.14 1.26
CA ASN A 220 27.91 -10.16 2.31
C ASN A 220 29.27 -10.35 2.97
N SER A 221 29.82 -11.57 3.00
CA SER A 221 31.14 -11.84 3.57
C SER A 221 32.27 -11.36 2.66
N LEU A 222 32.05 -11.45 1.34
CA LEU A 222 32.99 -11.00 0.31
C LEU A 222 32.70 -9.57 -0.16
N ALA A 223 31.58 -8.98 0.25
CA ALA A 223 31.07 -7.68 -0.18
C ALA A 223 31.03 -7.52 -1.72
N THR A 224 30.57 -8.56 -2.44
CA THR A 224 30.54 -8.58 -3.91
C THR A 224 29.34 -9.36 -4.43
N TYR A 225 28.94 -9.08 -5.67
CA TYR A 225 28.03 -9.97 -6.39
C TYR A 225 28.77 -11.24 -6.81
N VAL A 226 28.03 -12.34 -6.83
CA VAL A 226 28.50 -13.65 -7.28
C VAL A 226 27.49 -14.27 -8.21
N LYS A 227 27.95 -14.90 -9.29
CA LYS A 227 27.14 -15.64 -10.26
C LYS A 227 27.51 -17.12 -10.23
N TYR A 228 26.52 -18.00 -10.24
CA TYR A 228 26.75 -19.43 -10.35
C TYR A 228 27.00 -19.83 -11.81
N ASP A 229 28.15 -20.45 -12.09
CA ASP A 229 28.55 -20.86 -13.44
C ASP A 229 28.00 -22.25 -13.87
N GLY A 230 27.23 -22.89 -13.00
CA GLY A 230 26.78 -24.29 -13.13
C GLY A 230 27.60 -25.29 -12.32
N LYS A 231 28.68 -24.84 -11.67
CA LYS A 231 29.53 -25.66 -10.78
C LYS A 231 29.86 -24.92 -9.48
N LYS A 232 30.23 -23.63 -9.56
CA LYS A 232 30.63 -22.79 -8.43
C LYS A 232 30.19 -21.34 -8.59
N TRP A 233 30.18 -20.63 -7.47
CA TRP A 233 29.98 -19.19 -7.43
C TRP A 233 31.25 -18.46 -7.85
N GLN A 234 31.13 -17.51 -8.79
CA GLN A 234 32.21 -16.67 -9.29
C GLN A 234 31.89 -15.20 -9.05
N LYS A 235 32.90 -14.39 -8.71
CA LYS A 235 32.71 -12.94 -8.52
C LYS A 235 32.30 -12.29 -9.83
N VAL A 236 31.31 -11.43 -9.75
CA VAL A 236 30.83 -10.55 -10.83
C VAL A 236 30.56 -9.17 -10.25
N LYS A 237 30.35 -8.17 -11.11
CA LYS A 237 30.00 -6.81 -10.72
C LYS A 237 28.54 -6.52 -11.04
N TYR A 238 27.99 -5.50 -10.39
CA TYR A 238 26.62 -5.06 -10.68
C TYR A 238 26.50 -4.57 -12.13
N GLU A 239 27.52 -3.86 -12.60
CA GLU A 239 27.61 -3.23 -13.92
C GLU A 239 27.82 -4.26 -15.06
N ASP A 240 28.07 -5.53 -14.73
CA ASP A 240 28.17 -6.61 -15.72
C ASP A 240 26.80 -6.99 -16.29
N PHE A 241 25.70 -6.44 -15.76
CA PHE A 241 24.33 -6.74 -16.14
C PHE A 241 23.54 -5.47 -16.43
N GLU A 242 22.63 -5.55 -17.39
CA GLU A 242 21.55 -4.59 -17.52
C GLU A 242 20.45 -4.96 -16.52
N TRP A 243 19.98 -3.99 -15.73
CA TRP A 243 18.95 -4.22 -14.71
C TRP A 243 17.66 -3.50 -15.05
N GLY A 244 16.53 -4.14 -14.74
CA GLY A 244 15.21 -3.60 -15.01
C GLY A 244 14.15 -4.11 -14.04
N PHE A 245 13.01 -3.41 -14.01
CA PHE A 245 11.83 -3.89 -13.30
C PHE A 245 11.14 -4.97 -14.15
N ASP A 246 11.12 -6.21 -13.67
CA ASP A 246 10.61 -7.37 -14.41
C ASP A 246 9.64 -8.20 -13.55
N TYR A 247 8.35 -7.91 -13.70
CA TYR A 247 7.28 -8.60 -12.99
C TYR A 247 7.12 -10.05 -13.46
N GLY A 248 7.27 -10.31 -14.77
CA GLY A 248 7.14 -11.65 -15.33
C GLY A 248 8.25 -12.58 -14.85
N LYS A 249 9.49 -12.08 -14.83
CA LYS A 249 10.62 -12.80 -14.25
C LYS A 249 10.41 -13.06 -12.76
N TYR A 250 9.96 -12.06 -12.00
CA TYR A 250 9.59 -12.23 -10.59
C TYR A 250 8.59 -13.39 -10.39
N LEU A 251 7.48 -13.43 -11.14
CA LEU A 251 6.50 -14.52 -11.05
C LEU A 251 7.13 -15.89 -11.35
N SER A 252 7.90 -15.98 -12.45
CA SER A 252 8.54 -17.23 -12.88
C SER A 252 9.59 -17.75 -11.90
N MET A 253 10.40 -16.85 -11.33
CA MET A 253 11.46 -17.20 -10.38
C MET A 253 10.87 -17.84 -9.12
N TRP A 254 9.80 -17.26 -8.62
CA TRP A 254 9.16 -17.67 -7.38
C TRP A 254 8.01 -18.66 -7.59
N GLN A 255 7.79 -19.11 -8.83
CA GLN A 255 6.73 -20.05 -9.21
C GLN A 255 5.34 -19.59 -8.72
N LEU A 256 5.10 -18.28 -8.85
CA LEU A 256 3.83 -17.67 -8.47
C LEU A 256 2.86 -17.72 -9.64
N GLU A 257 1.61 -18.06 -9.35
CA GLU A 257 0.54 -17.95 -10.33
C GLU A 257 0.37 -16.49 -10.75
N ALA A 258 0.16 -16.22 -12.03
CA ALA A 258 0.03 -14.86 -12.52
C ALA A 258 -1.29 -14.24 -12.01
N PRO A 259 -1.25 -13.11 -11.30
CA PRO A 259 -2.46 -12.56 -10.69
C PRO A 259 -3.30 -11.82 -11.74
N SER A 260 -4.59 -12.12 -11.74
CA SER A 260 -5.58 -11.39 -12.55
C SER A 260 -5.69 -9.90 -12.19
N ILE A 261 -5.28 -9.53 -10.96
CA ILE A 261 -5.28 -8.16 -10.46
C ILE A 261 -3.95 -7.89 -9.75
N LEU A 262 -3.20 -6.88 -10.21
CA LEU A 262 -2.05 -6.33 -9.48
C LEU A 262 -2.44 -4.99 -8.88
N VAL A 263 -2.30 -4.87 -7.57
CA VAL A 263 -2.55 -3.66 -6.81
C VAL A 263 -1.22 -3.01 -6.42
N GLU A 264 -1.12 -1.72 -6.65
CA GLU A 264 -0.08 -0.85 -6.12
C GLU A 264 -0.68 0.02 -5.02
N PHE A 265 0.04 0.17 -3.90
CA PHE A 265 -0.32 1.07 -2.81
C PHE A 265 0.90 1.71 -2.14
N LEU A 266 1.51 2.68 -2.82
CA LEU A 266 2.65 3.48 -2.33
C LEU A 266 2.33 4.98 -2.40
N GLY A 267 3.35 5.83 -2.27
CA GLY A 267 3.24 7.29 -2.36
C GLY A 267 3.26 8.00 -1.01
N LEU A 268 2.86 7.33 0.09
CA LEU A 268 2.91 7.91 1.43
C LEU A 268 4.35 8.24 1.85
N ASN A 269 5.25 7.26 1.79
CA ASN A 269 6.66 7.48 2.15
C ASN A 269 7.41 8.32 1.11
N ASP A 270 6.94 8.33 -0.13
CA ASP A 270 7.51 9.12 -1.22
C ASP A 270 7.32 10.62 -0.99
N PHE A 271 6.12 11.04 -0.54
CA PHE A 271 5.73 12.46 -0.63
C PHE A 271 5.31 13.12 0.67
N ARG A 272 4.89 12.38 1.72
CA ARG A 272 4.40 13.01 2.98
C ARG A 272 5.42 13.99 3.60
N GLY A 273 6.71 13.70 3.39
CA GLY A 273 7.84 14.44 3.95
C GLY A 273 8.29 15.64 3.11
N ALA A 274 7.67 15.90 1.95
CA ALA A 274 8.11 16.98 1.06
C ALA A 274 8.19 18.34 1.77
N ALA A 275 9.16 19.16 1.36
CA ALA A 275 9.40 20.47 1.96
C ALA A 275 8.29 21.47 1.60
N ASP A 276 7.93 21.51 0.31
CA ASP A 276 6.88 22.37 -0.23
C ASP A 276 5.85 21.51 -1.00
N PRO A 277 4.62 21.39 -0.47
CA PRO A 277 3.54 20.68 -1.16
C PRO A 277 3.27 21.17 -2.59
N SER A 278 3.46 22.46 -2.86
CA SER A 278 3.10 23.06 -4.16
C SER A 278 4.13 22.85 -5.26
N MET A 279 5.33 22.35 -4.91
CA MET A 279 6.48 22.20 -5.80
C MET A 279 6.96 20.74 -5.87
N ILE A 280 6.11 19.77 -5.52
CA ILE A 280 6.45 18.35 -5.62
C ILE A 280 6.61 17.96 -7.09
N ASP A 281 7.78 17.42 -7.45
CA ASP A 281 8.02 16.83 -8.77
C ASP A 281 7.65 15.34 -8.76
N PHE A 282 6.58 15.00 -9.48
CA PHE A 282 6.10 13.62 -9.63
C PHE A 282 6.70 12.90 -10.84
N SER A 283 7.55 13.55 -11.65
CA SER A 283 7.97 13.04 -12.97
C SER A 283 8.65 11.66 -12.89
N LEU A 284 9.57 11.49 -11.94
CA LEU A 284 10.25 10.20 -11.74
C LEU A 284 9.27 9.12 -11.26
N TRP A 285 8.39 9.45 -10.32
CA TRP A 285 7.41 8.52 -9.77
C TRP A 285 6.42 8.08 -10.85
N ASN A 286 5.88 9.01 -11.63
CA ASN A 286 4.98 8.71 -12.75
C ASN A 286 5.68 7.81 -13.78
N THR A 287 6.93 8.12 -14.14
CA THR A 287 7.72 7.30 -15.08
C THR A 287 7.97 5.89 -14.55
N GLN A 288 8.27 5.75 -13.26
CA GLN A 288 8.44 4.44 -12.63
C GLN A 288 7.12 3.68 -12.57
N MET A 289 6.00 4.36 -12.32
CA MET A 289 4.69 3.75 -12.31
C MET A 289 4.33 3.17 -13.68
N GLU A 290 4.55 3.93 -14.76
CA GLU A 290 4.35 3.42 -16.13
C GLU A 290 5.22 2.19 -16.43
N LYS A 291 6.48 2.16 -15.95
CA LYS A 291 7.35 0.98 -16.11
C LYS A 291 6.81 -0.24 -15.37
N LEU A 292 6.27 -0.05 -14.17
CA LEU A 292 5.63 -1.10 -13.39
C LEU A 292 4.40 -1.64 -14.13
N VAL A 293 3.50 -0.76 -14.56
CA VAL A 293 2.30 -1.08 -15.35
C VAL A 293 2.66 -1.88 -16.60
N ALA A 294 3.61 -1.36 -17.39
CA ALA A 294 4.04 -2.02 -18.63
C ALA A 294 4.65 -3.41 -18.37
N SER A 295 5.43 -3.55 -17.31
CA SER A 295 6.02 -4.84 -16.92
C SER A 295 4.96 -5.85 -16.48
N TYR A 296 3.94 -5.40 -15.74
CA TYR A 296 2.79 -6.22 -15.36
C TYR A 296 1.96 -6.67 -16.57
N HIS A 297 1.53 -5.74 -17.43
CA HIS A 297 0.73 -6.09 -18.62
C HIS A 297 1.52 -6.93 -19.63
N LYS A 298 2.85 -6.83 -19.68
CA LYS A 298 3.67 -7.76 -20.45
C LYS A 298 3.57 -9.19 -19.91
N ALA A 299 3.53 -9.36 -18.60
CA ALA A 299 3.41 -10.66 -17.95
C ALA A 299 1.96 -11.19 -17.94
N VAL A 300 0.99 -10.29 -17.81
CA VAL A 300 -0.44 -10.59 -17.69
C VAL A 300 -1.25 -9.64 -18.59
N PRO A 301 -1.33 -9.89 -19.92
CA PRO A 301 -1.93 -8.95 -20.87
C PRO A 301 -3.40 -8.58 -20.63
N ALA A 302 -4.18 -9.49 -20.03
CA ALA A 302 -5.57 -9.26 -19.66
C ALA A 302 -5.74 -8.89 -18.17
N GLY A 303 -4.62 -8.74 -17.45
CA GLY A 303 -4.60 -8.38 -16.04
C GLY A 303 -5.08 -6.97 -15.81
N LYS A 304 -5.61 -6.70 -14.62
CA LYS A 304 -6.08 -5.38 -14.21
C LYS A 304 -5.08 -4.76 -13.26
N PHE A 305 -4.49 -3.63 -13.65
CA PHE A 305 -3.62 -2.86 -12.78
C PHE A 305 -4.45 -1.87 -11.95
N VAL A 306 -4.26 -1.90 -10.64
CA VAL A 306 -5.00 -1.05 -9.70
C VAL A 306 -4.02 -0.15 -8.96
N LEU A 307 -4.13 1.16 -9.21
CA LEU A 307 -3.40 2.18 -8.49
C LEU A 307 -4.25 2.70 -7.32
N MET A 308 -3.85 2.40 -6.10
CA MET A 308 -4.59 2.80 -4.91
C MET A 308 -4.20 4.22 -4.48
N ILE A 309 -5.17 5.09 -4.21
CA ILE A 309 -4.89 6.40 -3.62
C ILE A 309 -4.65 6.22 -2.11
N PRO A 310 -3.44 6.55 -1.59
CA PRO A 310 -3.13 6.48 -0.16
C PRO A 310 -3.87 7.54 0.64
N CYS A 311 -3.60 7.60 1.94
CA CYS A 311 -4.23 8.60 2.79
C CYS A 311 -3.89 10.02 2.29
N SER A 312 -4.89 10.91 2.26
CA SER A 312 -4.65 12.36 2.14
C SER A 312 -4.79 13.09 3.47
N SER A 313 -4.92 12.31 4.54
CA SER A 313 -5.17 12.77 5.89
C SER A 313 -4.37 11.90 6.85
N CYS A 314 -3.20 12.38 7.25
CA CYS A 314 -2.20 11.73 8.10
C CYS A 314 -2.43 11.95 9.60
N GLY A 315 -3.57 12.53 10.00
CA GLY A 315 -3.95 12.81 11.37
C GLY A 315 -4.17 14.30 11.67
N ILE A 316 -4.21 14.62 12.96
CA ILE A 316 -4.39 15.98 13.50
C ILE A 316 -3.06 16.56 14.00
N LEU A 317 -3.03 17.86 14.29
CA LEU A 317 -1.82 18.55 14.76
C LEU A 317 -1.40 18.07 16.16
N ASP A 318 -2.36 17.78 17.03
CA ASP A 318 -2.10 17.20 18.35
C ASP A 318 -1.71 15.73 18.20
N ASN A 319 -0.41 15.46 18.10
CA ASN A 319 0.14 14.11 17.97
C ASN A 319 1.45 13.92 18.76
N GLU A 320 1.69 12.71 19.26
CA GLU A 320 2.86 12.35 20.08
C GLU A 320 4.20 12.57 19.33
N ALA A 321 4.22 12.40 18.01
CA ALA A 321 5.43 12.50 17.21
C ALA A 321 5.89 13.95 16.98
N GLY A 322 5.03 14.94 17.27
CA GLY A 322 5.29 16.34 16.92
C GLY A 322 5.25 16.60 15.41
N ASP A 323 4.62 15.70 14.64
CA ASP A 323 4.54 15.80 13.19
C ASP A 323 3.69 17.02 12.78
N PHE A 324 4.17 17.78 11.79
CA PHE A 324 3.37 18.83 11.18
C PHE A 324 2.37 18.25 10.18
N THR A 325 1.38 17.53 10.69
CA THR A 325 0.40 16.75 9.91
C THR A 325 -0.38 17.58 8.90
N THR A 326 -0.59 18.87 9.14
CA THR A 326 -1.23 19.76 8.14
C THR A 326 -0.41 19.88 6.86
N LYS A 327 0.93 19.96 6.95
CA LYS A 327 1.81 19.92 5.78
C LYS A 327 1.78 18.56 5.11
N GLN A 328 1.85 17.47 5.89
CA GLN A 328 1.75 16.11 5.35
C GLN A 328 0.44 15.94 4.56
N ASN A 329 -0.69 16.39 5.10
CA ASN A 329 -2.00 16.37 4.43
C ASN A 329 -1.98 17.16 3.11
N ALA A 330 -1.26 18.27 3.05
CA ALA A 330 -1.10 19.04 1.82
C ALA A 330 -0.29 18.29 0.76
N CYS A 331 0.85 17.71 1.14
CA CYS A 331 1.65 16.88 0.23
C CYS A 331 0.83 15.70 -0.31
N MET A 332 0.09 15.02 0.58
CA MET A 332 -0.70 13.85 0.22
C MET A 332 -1.96 14.19 -0.59
N TRP A 333 -2.48 15.42 -0.48
CA TRP A 333 -3.54 15.91 -1.36
C TRP A 333 -3.03 16.17 -2.78
N GLU A 334 -1.83 16.76 -2.92
CA GLU A 334 -1.20 16.95 -4.23
C GLU A 334 -0.83 15.61 -4.89
N LEU A 335 -0.42 14.60 -4.10
CA LEU A 335 -0.27 13.23 -4.63
C LEU A 335 -1.61 12.67 -5.14
N ARG A 336 -2.71 12.76 -4.38
CA ARG A 336 -4.04 12.34 -4.86
C ARG A 336 -4.33 12.98 -6.21
N LYS A 337 -4.12 14.30 -6.29
CA LYS A 337 -4.38 15.07 -7.51
C LYS A 337 -3.53 14.54 -8.67
N ASN A 338 -2.22 14.35 -8.48
CA ASN A 338 -1.34 13.77 -9.49
C ASN A 338 -1.82 12.39 -9.96
N ILE A 339 -2.20 11.50 -9.05
CA ILE A 339 -2.72 10.16 -9.38
C ILE A 339 -3.97 10.28 -10.26
N ILE A 340 -4.95 11.10 -9.85
CA ILE A 340 -6.19 11.27 -10.61
C ILE A 340 -5.92 11.89 -11.98
N GLU A 341 -5.06 12.91 -12.07
CA GLU A 341 -4.80 13.62 -13.33
C GLU A 341 -4.05 12.77 -14.37
N ASN A 342 -3.22 11.81 -13.94
CA ASN A 342 -2.37 11.03 -14.84
C ASN A 342 -2.83 9.58 -15.06
N PHE A 343 -3.59 9.00 -14.13
CA PHE A 343 -3.93 7.57 -14.16
C PHE A 343 -5.43 7.26 -14.13
N ASP A 344 -6.30 8.21 -13.77
CA ASP A 344 -7.75 8.02 -13.86
C ASP A 344 -8.22 8.01 -15.33
N LYS A 345 -9.38 7.41 -15.60
CA LYS A 345 -9.99 7.29 -16.94
C LYS A 345 -9.17 6.48 -17.96
N ARG A 346 -8.30 5.59 -17.47
CA ARG A 346 -7.46 4.69 -18.28
C ARG A 346 -7.94 3.24 -18.22
N GLU A 347 -9.23 3.02 -17.96
CA GLU A 347 -9.81 1.67 -17.87
C GLU A 347 -9.74 0.92 -19.20
N ALA A 348 -9.68 1.64 -20.33
CA ALA A 348 -9.46 1.05 -21.65
C ALA A 348 -8.06 0.39 -21.79
N GLU A 349 -7.11 0.78 -20.95
CA GLU A 349 -5.77 0.19 -20.83
C GLU A 349 -5.70 -0.86 -19.71
N ASN A 350 -6.82 -1.23 -19.09
CA ASN A 350 -6.91 -2.03 -17.86
C ASN A 350 -6.20 -1.40 -16.64
N ILE A 351 -6.09 -0.07 -16.62
CA ILE A 351 -5.55 0.69 -15.49
C ILE A 351 -6.71 1.34 -14.74
N TYR A 352 -6.77 1.11 -13.43
CA TYR A 352 -7.86 1.57 -12.57
C TYR A 352 -7.32 2.33 -11.37
N VAL A 353 -8.01 3.40 -10.98
CA VAL A 353 -7.71 4.13 -9.75
C VAL A 353 -8.74 3.76 -8.68
N VAL A 354 -8.28 3.36 -7.49
CA VAL A 354 -9.16 2.99 -6.36
C VAL A 354 -8.79 3.82 -5.13
N ASP A 355 -9.72 4.62 -4.63
CA ASP A 355 -9.46 5.51 -3.50
C ASP A 355 -9.67 4.78 -2.15
N ALA A 356 -8.59 4.31 -1.51
CA ALA A 356 -8.64 3.85 -0.11
C ALA A 356 -8.58 5.01 0.88
N GLY A 357 -7.88 6.09 0.52
CA GLY A 357 -7.76 7.29 1.33
C GLY A 357 -9.11 7.95 1.67
N ILE A 358 -10.12 7.79 0.81
CA ILE A 358 -11.46 8.34 1.00
C ILE A 358 -12.19 7.77 2.22
N ALA A 359 -11.79 6.58 2.70
CA ALA A 359 -12.43 5.88 3.80
C ALA A 359 -11.85 6.21 5.18
N ILE A 360 -10.85 7.09 5.26
CA ILE A 360 -10.11 7.40 6.50
C ILE A 360 -10.77 8.54 7.27
N ASP A 361 -11.16 8.29 8.52
CA ASP A 361 -11.50 9.36 9.46
C ASP A 361 -10.22 9.99 10.01
N ASN A 362 -9.92 11.23 9.60
CA ASN A 362 -8.72 11.92 10.06
C ASN A 362 -8.64 12.13 11.59
N ILE A 363 -9.78 12.09 12.29
CA ILE A 363 -9.85 12.29 13.74
C ILE A 363 -9.92 10.95 14.45
N ASN A 364 -10.93 10.12 14.17
CA ASN A 364 -11.18 8.88 14.92
C ASN A 364 -10.64 7.62 14.25
N GLY A 365 -9.97 7.75 13.09
CA GLY A 365 -9.32 6.64 12.40
C GLY A 365 -7.94 6.29 12.96
N TYR A 366 -7.47 7.05 13.95
CA TYR A 366 -6.15 6.94 14.57
C TYR A 366 -6.27 6.59 16.05
N ASN A 367 -5.20 6.02 16.60
CA ASN A 367 -5.10 5.78 18.04
C ASN A 367 -4.90 7.10 18.77
N PHE A 368 -5.48 7.22 19.97
CA PHE A 368 -5.20 8.31 20.89
C PHE A 368 -4.26 7.86 22.01
N SER A 369 -3.40 8.77 22.44
CA SER A 369 -2.57 8.59 23.63
C SER A 369 -3.43 8.52 24.89
N THR A 370 -3.01 7.68 25.82
CA THR A 370 -3.50 7.69 27.21
C THR A 370 -2.44 8.20 28.17
N ASP A 371 -1.27 8.59 27.67
CA ASP A 371 -0.17 9.06 28.50
C ASP A 371 -0.41 10.51 28.92
N SER A 372 -0.41 10.71 30.24
CA SER A 372 -0.61 12.02 30.86
C SER A 372 0.50 13.03 30.55
N ALA A 373 1.67 12.56 30.10
CA ALA A 373 2.75 13.42 29.64
C ALA A 373 2.36 14.24 28.40
N TYR A 374 1.52 13.67 27.52
CA TYR A 374 1.08 14.34 26.30
C TYR A 374 -0.34 14.91 26.42
N THR A 375 -1.22 14.23 27.15
CA THR A 375 -2.65 14.54 27.14
C THR A 375 -3.06 15.63 28.12
N LYS A 376 -2.17 16.10 29.00
CA LYS A 376 -2.47 17.26 29.86
C LYS A 376 -2.39 18.56 29.06
N PRO A 377 -3.24 19.57 29.35
CA PRO A 377 -3.11 20.90 28.77
C PRO A 377 -1.75 21.57 28.96
N TYR A 378 -1.13 21.36 30.12
CA TYR A 378 0.23 21.78 30.48
C TYR A 378 0.71 20.94 31.67
N SER A 379 2.02 20.92 31.95
CA SER A 379 2.66 20.02 32.93
C SER A 379 2.05 20.09 34.34
N GLU A 380 1.72 21.29 34.80
CA GLU A 380 1.18 21.57 36.14
C GLU A 380 -0.34 21.42 36.24
N TYR A 381 -1.03 21.05 35.15
CA TYR A 381 -2.49 20.96 35.14
C TYR A 381 -2.96 19.82 36.07
N THR A 382 -3.72 20.19 37.11
CA THR A 382 -4.25 19.27 38.15
C THR A 382 -5.72 18.89 37.94
N GLY A 383 -6.38 19.49 36.94
CA GLY A 383 -7.77 19.18 36.61
C GLY A 383 -7.94 17.83 35.88
N LYS A 384 -9.19 17.47 35.59
CA LYS A 384 -9.53 16.20 34.91
C LYS A 384 -9.56 16.27 33.38
N ARG A 385 -9.40 17.47 32.80
CA ARG A 385 -9.43 17.66 31.34
C ARG A 385 -8.20 17.02 30.68
N SER A 386 -8.42 16.34 29.56
CA SER A 386 -7.39 15.89 28.64
C SER A 386 -7.54 16.53 27.26
N ILE A 387 -6.42 16.66 26.55
CA ILE A 387 -6.33 16.98 25.14
C ILE A 387 -6.28 15.65 24.36
N PRO A 388 -7.08 15.49 23.30
CA PRO A 388 -7.00 14.32 22.44
C PRO A 388 -5.73 14.38 21.58
N VAL A 389 -4.69 13.66 22.00
CA VAL A 389 -3.42 13.56 21.27
C VAL A 389 -3.37 12.24 20.50
N GLN A 390 -3.19 12.28 19.18
CA GLN A 390 -3.05 11.09 18.36
C GLN A 390 -1.66 10.45 18.50
N ARG A 391 -1.59 9.14 18.25
CA ARG A 391 -0.33 8.39 18.22
C ARG A 391 -0.29 7.39 17.08
N GLY A 392 0.93 7.07 16.63
CA GLY A 392 1.16 6.14 15.53
C GLY A 392 0.86 6.72 14.14
N ASN A 393 0.71 8.05 14.02
CA ASN A 393 0.65 8.73 12.72
C ASN A 393 1.87 8.36 11.86
N PRO A 394 1.72 8.24 10.52
CA PRO A 394 0.52 8.47 9.72
C PRO A 394 -0.35 7.21 9.54
N HIS A 395 -0.27 6.21 10.44
CA HIS A 395 -1.02 4.96 10.30
C HIS A 395 -2.41 4.98 10.97
N PRO A 396 -3.52 4.99 10.18
CA PRO A 396 -4.88 4.95 10.72
C PRO A 396 -5.30 3.52 11.10
N TYR A 397 -4.61 2.89 12.07
CA TYR A 397 -4.83 1.48 12.42
C TYR A 397 -6.29 1.14 12.79
N ILE A 398 -7.01 2.08 13.43
CA ILE A 398 -8.43 1.91 13.74
C ILE A 398 -9.27 1.83 12.46
N ASN A 399 -8.84 2.53 11.41
CA ASN A 399 -9.55 2.64 10.14
C ASN A 399 -9.10 1.63 9.08
N TYR A 400 -8.00 0.90 9.30
CA TYR A 400 -7.50 -0.15 8.39
C TYR A 400 -8.62 -1.10 7.93
N PRO A 401 -9.48 -1.65 8.81
CA PRO A 401 -10.59 -2.50 8.39
C PRO A 401 -11.48 -1.91 7.29
N ASN A 402 -11.66 -0.58 7.29
CA ASN A 402 -12.49 0.11 6.31
C ASN A 402 -11.75 0.44 5.01
N MET A 403 -10.42 0.58 5.05
CA MET A 403 -9.61 0.90 3.87
C MET A 403 -9.67 -0.19 2.81
N GLY A 404 -9.78 -1.46 3.22
CA GLY A 404 -9.90 -2.59 2.29
C GLY A 404 -11.25 -2.70 1.56
N ILE A 405 -12.28 -1.97 1.98
CA ILE A 405 -13.64 -2.11 1.42
C ILE A 405 -13.70 -1.64 -0.05
N SER A 406 -13.00 -0.57 -0.40
CA SER A 406 -12.96 -0.07 -1.79
C SER A 406 -12.28 -1.08 -2.72
N LEU A 407 -11.19 -1.71 -2.26
CA LEU A 407 -10.52 -2.78 -2.99
C LEU A 407 -11.41 -4.02 -3.11
N ALA A 408 -12.11 -4.44 -2.05
CA ALA A 408 -13.06 -5.54 -2.11
C ALA A 408 -14.19 -5.28 -3.11
N ALA A 409 -14.73 -4.06 -3.15
CA ALA A 409 -15.74 -3.65 -4.12
C ALA A 409 -15.21 -3.73 -5.55
N PHE A 410 -13.98 -3.27 -5.79
CA PHE A 410 -13.33 -3.36 -7.09
C PHE A 410 -13.17 -4.81 -7.52
N ILE A 411 -12.58 -5.66 -6.67
CA ILE A 411 -12.36 -7.07 -7.00
C ILE A 411 -13.70 -7.76 -7.31
N GLN A 412 -14.74 -7.58 -6.49
CA GLN A 412 -16.03 -8.20 -6.77
C GLN A 412 -16.65 -7.75 -8.10
N ARG A 413 -16.45 -6.49 -8.49
CA ARG A 413 -16.95 -5.97 -9.76
C ARG A 413 -16.22 -6.54 -10.97
N TYR A 414 -14.93 -6.84 -10.81
CA TYR A 414 -13.98 -7.12 -11.90
C TYR A 414 -13.33 -8.50 -11.85
N ARG A 415 -13.75 -9.37 -10.93
CA ARG A 415 -13.31 -10.78 -10.80
C ARG A 415 -13.75 -11.68 -11.96
N LYS A 416 -14.57 -11.17 -12.88
CA LYS A 416 -15.03 -11.88 -14.08
C LYS A 416 -14.07 -11.66 -15.24
#